data_AF-A0A136KCJ0-F1
#
_entry.id   AF-A0A136KCJ0-F1
#
_cell.length_a   1.000
_cell.length_b   1.000
_cell.length_c   1.000
_cell.angle_alpha   90.00
_cell.angle_beta   90.00
_cell.angle_gamma   90.00
#
_symmetry.space_group_name_H-M   'P 1'
#
loop_
_entity.id
_entity.type
_entity.pdbx_description
1 polymer ?
#
loop_
_entity_poly.entity_id
_entity_poly.type
_entity_poly.pdbx_seq_one_letter_code
_entity_poly.pdbx_strand_id
1 'polypeptide(L)'
;MQKSDIAIGKEYALRESRKPDSPLQHVRILQFIRGKKWKAEWIEPNPGLVDYVESNNILVRWKDHKALLRDEEHERQLQKHNQRSGYQASSPMDNVLGQICESIGEPGVSGYGGVLTGPPDAIERLKVRARVDQHKTYLYAYVDRHGMAHIPFDGALEIAKAFCTAEPSTVLVPIEATEREWTQKASQPGGEYIVGLLNEYRASWAIIRQWTGLDAAIAQREARIQQLERLVWDAIYALQKAKLDDEAHRLRRAIERVR
;
A
#
# COMPACT_ATOMS: atom_id res chain seq x y z
N MET A 1 5.02 -23.81 -4.30
CA MET A 1 4.99 -24.96 -3.38
C MET A 1 6.38 -25.19 -2.81
N GLN A 2 6.52 -25.47 -1.52
CA GLN A 2 7.83 -25.79 -0.95
C GLN A 2 8.19 -27.26 -1.23
N LYS A 3 9.49 -27.58 -1.21
CA LYS A 3 9.98 -28.94 -1.43
C LYS A 3 9.34 -29.95 -0.46
N SER A 4 9.11 -29.54 0.79
CA SER A 4 8.50 -30.34 1.85
C SER A 4 7.08 -30.80 1.53
N ASP A 5 6.37 -30.07 0.67
CA ASP A 5 4.95 -30.31 0.41
C ASP A 5 4.73 -31.31 -0.73
N ILE A 6 5.82 -31.67 -1.45
CA ILE A 6 5.80 -32.56 -2.61
C ILE A 6 5.96 -34.01 -2.13
N ALA A 7 4.84 -34.73 -2.13
CA ALA A 7 4.79 -36.16 -1.85
C ALA A 7 4.99 -37.00 -3.12
N ILE A 8 5.84 -38.03 -3.01
CA ILE A 8 6.05 -39.07 -4.03
C ILE A 8 4.76 -39.88 -4.23
N GLY A 9 4.50 -40.29 -5.46
CA GLY A 9 3.31 -41.04 -5.88
C GLY A 9 2.05 -40.19 -6.01
N LYS A 10 2.12 -38.88 -5.76
CA LYS A 10 1.00 -37.95 -5.90
C LYS A 10 1.05 -37.19 -7.22
N GLU A 11 -0.12 -36.73 -7.62
CA GLU A 11 -0.35 -36.01 -8.87
C GLU A 11 -0.42 -34.51 -8.64
N TYR A 12 0.18 -33.75 -9.56
CA TYR A 12 0.34 -32.32 -9.46
C TYR A 12 0.07 -31.63 -10.79
N ALA A 13 -0.32 -30.37 -10.71
CA ALA A 13 -0.34 -29.45 -11.82
C ALA A 13 1.04 -28.79 -11.96
N LEU A 14 1.57 -28.80 -13.16
CA LEU A 14 2.88 -28.28 -13.52
C LEU A 14 2.77 -27.27 -14.66
N ARG A 15 3.65 -26.27 -14.68
CA ARG A 15 3.94 -25.48 -15.88
C ARG A 15 5.43 -25.44 -16.14
N GLU A 16 5.83 -25.65 -17.39
CA GLU A 16 7.22 -25.51 -17.82
C GLU A 16 7.73 -24.07 -17.63
N SER A 17 6.88 -23.08 -17.92
CA SER A 17 7.10 -21.67 -17.62
C SER A 17 6.11 -21.21 -16.56
N ARG A 18 6.58 -20.48 -15.53
CA ARG A 18 5.74 -19.97 -14.44
C ARG A 18 4.71 -18.90 -14.84
N LYS A 19 4.52 -18.64 -16.13
CA LYS A 19 3.57 -17.66 -16.62
C LYS A 19 2.13 -18.17 -16.39
N PRO A 20 1.22 -17.32 -15.87
CA PRO A 20 -0.20 -17.69 -15.67
C PRO A 20 -0.89 -18.23 -16.92
N ASP A 21 -0.47 -17.80 -18.12
CA ASP A 21 -1.11 -18.22 -19.37
C ASP A 21 -0.49 -19.48 -19.99
N SER A 22 0.55 -20.05 -19.38
CA SER A 22 1.11 -21.32 -19.86
C SER A 22 0.15 -22.49 -19.53
N PRO A 23 0.01 -23.49 -20.41
CA PRO A 23 -0.88 -24.61 -20.16
C PRO A 23 -0.44 -25.40 -18.93
N LEU A 24 -1.40 -25.80 -18.10
CA LEU A 24 -1.15 -26.74 -17.00
C LEU A 24 -0.96 -28.14 -17.55
N GLN A 25 0.08 -28.81 -17.09
CA GLN A 25 0.38 -30.20 -17.38
C GLN A 25 0.07 -31.05 -16.14
N HIS A 26 -0.46 -32.24 -16.34
CA HIS A 26 -0.80 -33.19 -15.29
C HIS A 26 0.35 -34.19 -15.15
N VAL A 27 1.03 -34.18 -14.01
CA VAL A 27 2.19 -35.04 -13.77
C VAL A 27 2.07 -35.79 -12.45
N ARG A 28 2.63 -36.99 -12.38
CA ARG A 28 2.81 -37.79 -11.16
C ARG A 28 4.28 -37.77 -10.75
N ILE A 29 4.56 -37.43 -9.49
CA ILE A 29 5.93 -37.42 -8.98
C ILE A 29 6.36 -38.83 -8.62
N LEU A 30 7.42 -39.33 -9.24
CA LEU A 30 7.94 -40.68 -9.02
C LEU A 30 9.05 -40.73 -7.97
N GLN A 31 9.97 -39.77 -7.99
CA GLN A 31 11.14 -39.82 -7.11
C GLN A 31 11.77 -38.43 -6.90
N PHE A 32 12.29 -38.20 -5.69
CA PHE A 32 13.20 -37.07 -5.42
C PHE A 32 14.63 -37.42 -5.85
N ILE A 33 15.27 -36.55 -6.63
CA ILE A 33 16.62 -36.80 -7.16
C ILE A 33 17.67 -36.04 -6.35
N ARG A 34 17.77 -34.71 -6.55
CA ARG A 34 18.71 -33.85 -5.83
C ARG A 34 18.32 -32.38 -5.94
N GLY A 35 18.64 -31.60 -4.91
CA GLY A 35 18.36 -30.16 -4.88
C GLY A 35 16.88 -29.87 -5.10
N LYS A 36 16.56 -29.25 -6.24
CA LYS A 36 15.19 -28.92 -6.67
C LYS A 36 14.63 -29.87 -7.72
N LYS A 37 15.38 -30.89 -8.17
CA LYS A 37 14.99 -31.79 -9.26
C LYS A 37 14.21 -33.01 -8.77
N TRP A 38 13.10 -33.27 -9.44
CA TRP A 38 12.21 -34.41 -9.23
C TRP A 38 12.06 -35.19 -10.52
N LYS A 39 11.91 -36.50 -10.43
CA LYS A 39 11.51 -37.34 -11.56
C LYS A 39 9.98 -37.42 -11.58
N ALA A 40 9.39 -37.09 -12.72
CA ALA A 40 7.95 -37.06 -12.92
C ALA A 40 7.55 -37.89 -14.14
N GLU A 41 6.37 -38.49 -14.06
CA GLU A 41 5.67 -39.14 -15.17
C GLU A 41 4.53 -38.23 -15.62
N TRP A 42 4.42 -37.96 -16.91
CA TRP A 42 3.34 -37.18 -17.46
C TRP A 42 2.10 -38.06 -17.64
N ILE A 43 0.97 -37.52 -17.19
CA ILE A 43 -0.36 -38.06 -17.44
C ILE A 43 -0.96 -37.31 -18.62
N GLU A 44 -0.86 -35.97 -18.64
CA GLU A 44 -1.25 -35.11 -19.76
C GLU A 44 -0.23 -33.97 -19.92
N PRO A 45 0.12 -33.52 -21.14
CA PRO A 45 -0.41 -33.95 -22.44
C PRO A 45 0.29 -35.16 -23.07
N ASN A 46 1.41 -35.64 -22.50
CA ASN A 46 2.23 -36.71 -23.07
C ASN A 46 2.24 -37.95 -22.15
N PRO A 47 1.20 -38.81 -22.18
CA PRO A 47 1.08 -39.94 -21.26
C PRO A 47 2.30 -40.86 -21.28
N GLY A 48 2.83 -41.19 -20.09
CA GLY A 48 3.95 -42.12 -19.92
C GLY A 48 5.33 -41.54 -20.20
N LEU A 49 5.44 -40.28 -20.63
CA LEU A 49 6.73 -39.58 -20.69
C LEU A 49 7.29 -39.44 -19.28
N VAL A 50 8.55 -39.82 -19.08
CA VAL A 50 9.24 -39.69 -17.79
C VAL A 50 10.43 -38.77 -17.97
N ASP A 51 10.42 -37.65 -17.25
CA ASP A 51 11.49 -36.65 -17.31
C ASP A 51 11.68 -35.96 -15.94
N TYR A 52 12.67 -35.08 -15.85
CA TYR A 52 13.01 -34.32 -14.66
C TYR A 52 12.34 -32.95 -14.67
N VAL A 53 11.72 -32.60 -13.54
CA VAL A 53 11.08 -31.31 -13.32
C VAL A 53 11.67 -30.60 -12.11
N GLU A 54 11.61 -29.28 -12.12
CA GLU A 54 12.01 -28.48 -10.97
C GLU A 54 10.85 -28.27 -10.00
N SER A 55 11.18 -28.23 -8.71
CA SER A 55 10.22 -27.96 -7.62
C SER A 55 9.43 -26.66 -7.86
N ASN A 56 10.07 -25.68 -8.50
CA ASN A 56 9.47 -24.39 -8.80
C ASN A 56 8.35 -24.47 -9.85
N ASN A 57 8.40 -25.46 -10.74
CA ASN A 57 7.45 -25.64 -11.84
C ASN A 57 6.20 -26.41 -11.38
N ILE A 58 6.27 -27.07 -10.23
CA ILE A 58 5.15 -27.75 -9.60
C ILE A 58 4.35 -26.73 -8.78
N LEU A 59 3.07 -26.55 -9.14
CA LEU A 59 2.24 -25.46 -8.61
C LEU A 59 1.39 -25.89 -7.43
N VAL A 60 0.50 -26.87 -7.67
CA VAL A 60 -0.48 -27.39 -6.70
C VAL A 60 -0.73 -28.87 -6.96
N ARG A 61 -1.35 -29.58 -6.00
CA ARG A 61 -1.85 -30.93 -6.26
C ARG A 61 -2.88 -30.90 -7.38
N TRP A 62 -2.93 -31.95 -8.20
CA TRP A 62 -3.84 -32.00 -9.33
C TRP A 62 -5.29 -31.80 -8.88
N LYS A 63 -5.71 -32.39 -7.75
CA LYS A 63 -7.07 -32.17 -7.21
C LYS A 63 -7.47 -30.70 -7.00
N ASP A 64 -6.50 -29.79 -6.81
CA ASP A 64 -6.72 -28.38 -6.50
C ASP A 64 -6.51 -27.47 -7.74
N HIS A 65 -6.22 -28.04 -8.93
CA HIS A 65 -5.91 -27.27 -10.15
C HIS A 65 -7.04 -26.32 -10.55
N LYS A 66 -8.31 -26.72 -10.36
CA LYS A 66 -9.47 -25.87 -10.67
C LYS A 66 -9.58 -24.66 -9.74
N ALA A 67 -9.08 -24.75 -8.51
CA ALA A 67 -9.05 -23.59 -7.61
C ALA A 67 -7.96 -22.60 -8.07
N LEU A 68 -6.77 -23.11 -8.43
CA LEU A 68 -5.70 -22.31 -9.00
C LEU A 68 -6.16 -21.54 -10.25
N LEU A 69 -6.80 -22.22 -11.21
CA LEU A 69 -7.29 -21.57 -12.44
C LEU A 69 -8.35 -20.50 -12.17
N ARG A 70 -9.19 -20.69 -11.14
CA ARG A 70 -10.18 -19.68 -10.73
C ARG A 70 -9.50 -18.45 -10.13
N ASP A 71 -8.52 -18.65 -9.25
CA ASP A 71 -7.76 -17.54 -8.66
C ASP A 71 -7.06 -16.72 -9.75
N GLU A 72 -6.44 -17.37 -10.74
CA GLU A 72 -5.76 -16.69 -11.85
C GLU A 72 -6.71 -15.92 -12.76
N GLU A 73 -7.91 -16.45 -12.99
CA GLU A 73 -8.93 -15.73 -13.76
C GLU A 73 -9.44 -14.50 -12.98
N HIS A 74 -9.69 -14.64 -11.67
CA HIS A 74 -10.06 -13.51 -10.83
C HIS A 74 -8.97 -12.44 -10.78
N GLU A 75 -7.71 -12.83 -10.61
CA GLU A 75 -6.57 -11.91 -10.63
C GLU A 75 -6.49 -11.16 -11.96
N ARG A 76 -6.66 -11.88 -13.08
CA ARG A 76 -6.68 -11.28 -14.43
C ARG A 76 -7.82 -10.29 -14.59
N GLN A 77 -9.02 -10.60 -14.11
CA GLN A 77 -10.17 -9.70 -14.17
C GLN A 77 -9.95 -8.46 -13.31
N LEU A 78 -9.42 -8.63 -12.10
CA LEU A 78 -9.08 -7.56 -11.19
C LEU A 78 -8.03 -6.63 -11.80
N GLN A 79 -6.96 -7.17 -12.38
CA GLN A 79 -5.92 -6.37 -13.05
C GLN A 79 -6.47 -5.58 -14.24
N LYS A 80 -7.33 -6.21 -15.06
CA LYS A 80 -8.02 -5.51 -16.15
C LYS A 80 -8.92 -4.39 -15.64
N HIS A 81 -9.61 -4.61 -14.53
CA HIS A 81 -10.43 -3.58 -13.89
C HIS A 81 -9.57 -2.42 -13.38
N ASN A 82 -8.48 -2.71 -12.67
CA ASN A 82 -7.54 -1.69 -12.18
C ASN A 82 -7.04 -0.79 -13.31
N GLN A 83 -6.62 -1.37 -14.45
CA GLN A 83 -6.20 -0.61 -15.62
C GLN A 83 -7.31 0.30 -16.16
N ARG A 84 -8.56 -0.18 -16.21
CA ARG A 84 -9.73 0.62 -16.64
C ARG A 84 -10.08 1.73 -15.64
N SER A 85 -9.88 1.49 -14.35
CA SER A 85 -10.07 2.45 -13.27
C SER A 85 -8.94 3.47 -13.17
N GLY A 86 -7.97 3.44 -14.09
CA GLY A 86 -6.90 4.43 -14.19
C GLY A 86 -5.69 4.14 -13.31
N TYR A 87 -5.56 2.92 -12.78
CA TYR A 87 -4.34 2.50 -12.07
C TYR A 87 -3.13 2.55 -13.00
N GLN A 88 -2.04 3.14 -12.52
CA GLN A 88 -0.76 3.19 -13.19
C GLN A 88 0.34 2.79 -12.19
N ALA A 89 1.13 1.77 -12.56
CA ALA A 89 2.26 1.33 -11.76
C ALA A 89 3.32 2.44 -11.64
N SER A 90 3.96 2.55 -10.47
CA SER A 90 4.95 3.60 -10.17
C SER A 90 4.40 5.03 -10.28
N SER A 91 3.08 5.19 -10.27
CA SER A 91 2.46 6.51 -10.12
C SER A 91 2.51 6.95 -8.66
N PRO A 92 2.39 8.27 -8.38
CA PRO A 92 2.28 8.74 -7.00
C PRO A 92 1.16 8.05 -6.22
N MET A 93 0.07 7.65 -6.88
CA MET A 93 -1.06 6.95 -6.26
C MET A 93 -0.73 5.51 -5.82
N ASP A 94 0.14 4.83 -6.56
CA ASP A 94 0.65 3.51 -6.19
C ASP A 94 1.48 3.61 -4.90
N ASN A 95 2.38 4.61 -4.83
CA ASN A 95 3.15 4.92 -3.63
C ASN A 95 2.27 5.34 -2.44
N VAL A 96 1.20 6.10 -2.68
CA VAL A 96 0.22 6.47 -1.63
C VAL A 96 -0.40 5.22 -1.02
N LEU A 97 -0.89 4.29 -1.84
CA LEU A 97 -1.51 3.06 -1.34
C LEU A 97 -0.52 2.20 -0.56
N GLY A 98 0.69 2.02 -1.08
CA GLY A 98 1.76 1.27 -0.40
C GLY A 98 2.05 1.84 1.00
N GLN A 99 2.32 3.16 1.08
CA GLN A 99 2.65 3.81 2.35
C GLN A 99 1.50 3.80 3.37
N ILE A 100 0.26 4.01 2.91
CA ILE A 100 -0.90 3.93 3.81
C ILE A 100 -0.99 2.50 4.34
N CYS A 101 -0.85 1.48 3.49
CA CYS A 101 -0.92 0.09 3.92
C CYS A 101 0.18 -0.29 4.93
N GLU A 102 1.41 0.17 4.69
CA GLU A 102 2.52 0.01 5.65
C GLU A 102 2.24 0.71 6.99
N SER A 103 1.51 1.83 6.97
CA SER A 103 1.18 2.61 8.17
C SER A 103 -0.01 2.05 8.97
N ILE A 104 -0.89 1.25 8.37
CA ILE A 104 -2.10 0.71 9.04
C ILE A 104 -1.75 -0.13 10.27
N GLY A 105 -0.61 -0.84 10.23
CA GLY A 105 -0.13 -1.71 11.30
C GLY A 105 -0.92 -3.01 11.48
N GLU A 106 -1.78 -3.38 10.53
CA GLU A 106 -2.50 -4.67 10.55
C GLU A 106 -1.63 -5.78 9.93
N PRO A 107 -1.43 -6.90 10.63
CA PRO A 107 -0.58 -7.98 10.13
C PRO A 107 -1.21 -8.63 8.89
N GLY A 108 -0.39 -8.78 7.84
CA GLY A 108 -0.80 -9.42 6.59
C GLY A 108 -1.60 -8.53 5.64
N VAL A 109 -1.88 -7.27 6.01
CA VAL A 109 -2.44 -6.28 5.08
C VAL A 109 -1.32 -5.61 4.30
N SER A 110 -1.48 -5.54 2.98
CA SER A 110 -0.52 -4.92 2.08
C SER A 110 -1.21 -4.30 0.88
N GLY A 111 -0.68 -3.19 0.37
CA GLY A 111 -1.10 -2.57 -0.88
C GLY A 111 0.01 -2.69 -1.91
N TYR A 112 -0.20 -3.45 -2.98
CA TYR A 112 0.78 -3.59 -4.06
C TYR A 112 0.08 -3.74 -5.40
N GLY A 113 0.60 -3.09 -6.44
CA GLY A 113 0.05 -3.25 -7.79
C GLY A 113 -1.37 -2.69 -7.93
N GLY A 114 -1.73 -1.69 -7.11
CA GLY A 114 -3.10 -1.19 -7.00
C GLY A 114 -4.09 -2.20 -6.40
N VAL A 115 -3.62 -3.24 -5.70
CA VAL A 115 -4.46 -4.22 -5.02
C VAL A 115 -4.23 -4.13 -3.52
N LEU A 116 -5.30 -4.01 -2.76
CA LEU A 116 -5.26 -4.18 -1.31
C LEU A 116 -5.50 -5.66 -0.99
N THR A 117 -4.49 -6.30 -0.42
CA THR A 117 -4.52 -7.72 -0.07
C THR A 117 -4.41 -7.88 1.44
N GLY A 118 -5.18 -8.79 2.01
CA GLY A 118 -5.03 -9.16 3.42
C GLY A 118 -6.02 -10.23 3.87
N PRO A 119 -5.85 -10.76 5.10
CA PRO A 119 -6.84 -11.64 5.71
C PRO A 119 -8.22 -10.94 5.77
N PRO A 120 -9.34 -11.63 5.47
CA PRO A 120 -10.67 -11.04 5.47
C PRO A 120 -11.03 -10.31 6.77
N ASP A 121 -10.66 -10.88 7.91
CA ASP A 121 -10.88 -10.28 9.24
C ASP A 121 -10.06 -9.00 9.44
N ALA A 122 -8.83 -8.94 8.92
CA ALA A 122 -7.99 -7.74 8.96
C ALA A 122 -8.54 -6.65 8.05
N ILE A 123 -9.06 -7.01 6.87
CA ILE A 123 -9.72 -6.09 5.95
C ILE A 123 -11.03 -5.55 6.55
N GLU A 124 -11.80 -6.37 7.27
CA GLU A 124 -12.99 -5.93 7.99
C GLU A 124 -12.63 -4.93 9.10
N ARG A 125 -11.63 -5.23 9.94
CA ARG A 125 -11.14 -4.27 10.96
C ARG A 125 -10.66 -2.96 10.33
N LEU A 126 -9.96 -3.03 9.21
CA LEU A 126 -9.52 -1.85 8.47
C LEU A 126 -10.72 -1.01 8.01
N LYS A 127 -11.75 -1.63 7.41
CA LYS A 127 -12.97 -0.91 7.01
C LYS A 127 -13.64 -0.23 8.21
N VAL A 128 -13.74 -0.92 9.35
CA VAL A 128 -14.30 -0.35 10.59
C VAL A 128 -13.50 0.86 11.06
N ARG A 129 -12.16 0.76 11.12
CA ARG A 129 -11.28 1.89 11.47
C ARG A 129 -11.41 3.06 10.50
N ALA A 130 -11.51 2.76 9.21
CA ALA A 130 -11.73 3.73 8.14
C ALA A 130 -13.15 4.31 8.12
N ARG A 131 -14.08 3.80 8.96
CA ARG A 131 -15.51 4.16 8.96
C ARG A 131 -16.20 3.93 7.62
N VAL A 132 -15.74 2.92 6.88
CA VAL A 132 -16.38 2.40 5.67
C VAL A 132 -17.29 1.25 6.08
N ASP A 133 -18.43 1.08 5.40
CA ASP A 133 -19.31 -0.06 5.64
C ASP A 133 -18.53 -1.38 5.46
N GLN A 134 -18.43 -2.15 6.53
CA GLN A 134 -17.72 -3.43 6.57
C GLN A 134 -18.28 -4.43 5.54
N HIS A 135 -19.60 -4.37 5.30
CA HIS A 135 -20.31 -5.25 4.37
C HIS A 135 -20.25 -4.78 2.92
N LYS A 136 -19.65 -3.62 2.65
CA LYS A 136 -19.50 -3.13 1.29
C LYS A 136 -18.60 -4.06 0.48
N THR A 137 -19.15 -4.56 -0.62
CA THR A 137 -18.43 -5.38 -1.59
C THR A 137 -17.97 -4.54 -2.77
N TYR A 138 -16.79 -4.84 -3.30
CA TYR A 138 -16.24 -4.18 -4.48
C TYR A 138 -16.30 -5.13 -5.68
N LEU A 139 -16.55 -4.58 -6.86
CA LEU A 139 -16.61 -5.35 -8.09
C LEU A 139 -15.24 -6.02 -8.35
N TYR A 140 -15.23 -7.31 -8.68
CA TYR A 140 -14.00 -8.12 -8.85
C TYR A 140 -13.15 -8.31 -7.60
N ALA A 141 -13.63 -7.92 -6.41
CA ALA A 141 -13.02 -8.39 -5.17
C ALA A 141 -13.26 -9.90 -5.00
N TYR A 142 -12.25 -10.62 -4.53
CA TYR A 142 -12.34 -12.06 -4.31
C TYR A 142 -11.45 -12.51 -3.14
N VAL A 143 -11.71 -13.71 -2.65
CA VAL A 143 -10.84 -14.40 -1.69
C VAL A 143 -10.17 -15.55 -2.42
N ASP A 144 -8.83 -15.62 -2.34
CA ASP A 144 -8.06 -16.67 -3.00
C ASP A 144 -8.07 -17.99 -2.21
N ARG A 145 -7.46 -19.04 -2.78
CA ARG A 145 -7.33 -20.34 -2.11
C ARG A 145 -6.51 -20.34 -0.82
N HIS A 146 -5.74 -19.28 -0.56
CA HIS A 146 -4.97 -19.13 0.68
C HIS A 146 -5.75 -18.38 1.75
N GLY A 147 -6.99 -17.99 1.46
CA GLY A 147 -7.84 -17.25 2.38
C GLY A 147 -7.51 -15.77 2.44
N MET A 148 -6.80 -15.20 1.46
CA MET A 148 -6.50 -13.78 1.39
C MET A 148 -7.54 -13.08 0.52
N ALA A 149 -8.12 -12.00 1.05
CA ALA A 149 -8.98 -11.11 0.29
C ALA A 149 -8.14 -10.18 -0.58
N HIS A 150 -8.61 -9.96 -1.81
CA HIS A 150 -8.03 -9.05 -2.80
C HIS A 150 -9.07 -8.01 -3.19
N ILE A 151 -8.79 -6.74 -2.90
CA ILE A 151 -9.67 -5.62 -3.21
C ILE A 151 -9.04 -4.81 -4.36
N PRO A 152 -9.82 -4.48 -5.42
CA PRO A 152 -9.35 -3.69 -6.56
C PRO A 152 -8.97 -2.26 -6.17
N PHE A 153 -8.30 -1.57 -7.09
CA PHE A 153 -7.70 -0.25 -6.89
C PHE A 153 -8.69 0.83 -6.43
N ASP A 154 -9.87 0.88 -7.04
CA ASP A 154 -10.93 1.82 -6.67
C ASP A 154 -11.40 1.61 -5.22
N GLY A 155 -11.63 0.36 -4.82
CA GLY A 155 -11.98 0.02 -3.45
C GLY A 155 -10.85 0.28 -2.46
N ALA A 156 -9.62 -0.06 -2.83
CA ALA A 156 -8.43 0.20 -2.03
C ALA A 156 -8.24 1.71 -1.80
N LEU A 157 -8.42 2.53 -2.83
CA LEU A 157 -8.35 3.99 -2.73
C LEU A 157 -9.45 4.57 -1.85
N GLU A 158 -10.68 4.08 -1.98
CA GLU A 158 -11.80 4.53 -1.16
C GLU A 158 -11.49 4.28 0.33
N ILE A 159 -11.07 3.05 0.65
CA ILE A 159 -10.71 2.65 2.03
C ILE A 159 -9.52 3.48 2.52
N ALA A 160 -8.46 3.62 1.71
CA ALA A 160 -7.25 4.35 2.09
C ALA A 160 -7.55 5.83 2.39
N LYS A 161 -8.35 6.49 1.54
CA LYS A 161 -8.75 7.89 1.74
C LYS A 161 -9.61 8.06 3.00
N ALA A 162 -10.56 7.17 3.22
CA ALA A 162 -11.40 7.17 4.41
C ALA A 162 -10.57 6.94 5.68
N PHE A 163 -9.60 6.02 5.61
CA PHE A 163 -8.67 5.73 6.70
C PHE A 163 -7.78 6.93 7.03
N CYS A 164 -7.19 7.60 6.04
CA CYS A 164 -6.44 8.85 6.25
C CYS A 164 -7.26 9.92 6.97
N THR A 165 -8.55 10.01 6.68
CA THR A 165 -9.45 10.99 7.33
C THR A 165 -9.79 10.57 8.76
N ALA A 166 -9.99 9.26 9.00
CA ALA A 166 -10.38 8.72 10.29
C ALA A 166 -9.22 8.66 11.30
N GLU A 167 -8.01 8.32 10.84
CA GLU A 167 -6.81 8.18 11.66
C GLU A 167 -5.58 8.93 11.07
N PRO A 168 -5.59 10.28 11.03
CA PRO A 168 -4.49 11.06 10.46
C PRO A 168 -3.12 10.74 11.05
N SER A 169 -3.03 10.63 12.39
CA SER A 169 -1.77 10.43 13.10
C SER A 169 -1.12 9.09 12.79
N THR A 170 -1.91 8.03 12.57
CA THR A 170 -1.42 6.69 12.22
C THR A 170 -0.63 6.73 10.90
N VAL A 171 -1.05 7.57 9.95
CA VAL A 171 -0.42 7.68 8.63
C VAL A 171 0.66 8.76 8.58
N LEU A 172 0.43 9.94 9.18
CA LEU A 172 1.35 11.07 9.07
C LEU A 172 2.66 10.87 9.83
N VAL A 173 2.61 10.30 11.04
CA VAL A 173 3.80 10.13 11.89
C VAL A 173 4.92 9.33 11.21
N PRO A 174 4.68 8.12 10.66
CA PRO A 174 5.74 7.37 9.98
C PRO A 174 6.26 8.06 8.71
N ILE A 175 5.38 8.75 7.97
CA ILE A 175 5.76 9.48 6.76
C ILE A 175 6.67 10.67 7.09
N GLU A 176 6.30 11.50 8.07
CA GLU A 176 7.12 12.62 8.50
C GLU A 176 8.46 12.17 9.09
N ALA A 177 8.48 11.05 9.81
CA ALA A 177 9.71 10.46 10.31
C ALA A 177 10.64 10.05 9.16
N THR A 178 10.09 9.38 8.14
CA THR A 178 10.83 8.93 6.95
C THR A 178 11.35 10.12 6.14
N GLU A 179 10.52 11.13 5.89
CA GLU A 179 10.91 12.34 5.16
C GLU A 179 12.04 13.09 5.87
N ARG A 180 11.96 13.24 7.21
CA ARG A 180 13.02 13.88 8.00
C ARG A 180 14.32 13.10 7.95
N GLU A 181 14.26 11.79 8.13
CA GLU A 181 15.43 10.90 8.05
C GLU A 181 16.10 11.01 6.68
N TRP A 182 15.31 10.93 5.61
CA TRP A 182 15.82 10.99 4.24
C TRP A 182 16.38 12.35 3.90
N THR A 183 15.73 13.43 4.35
CA THR A 183 16.24 14.80 4.19
C THR A 183 17.58 14.96 4.89
N GLN A 184 17.72 14.43 6.11
CA GLN A 184 18.99 14.46 6.84
C GLN A 184 20.08 13.68 6.10
N LYS A 185 19.80 12.46 5.63
CA LYS A 185 20.78 11.65 4.89
C LYS A 185 21.17 12.29 3.56
N ALA A 186 20.22 12.90 2.84
CA ALA A 186 20.48 13.59 1.57
C ALA A 186 21.41 14.80 1.72
N SER A 187 21.50 15.39 2.92
CA SER A 187 22.42 16.50 3.22
C SER A 187 23.85 16.04 3.55
N GLN A 188 24.09 14.74 3.70
CA GLN A 188 25.40 14.17 4.02
C GLN A 188 26.14 13.73 2.74
N PRO A 189 27.49 13.82 2.71
CA PRO A 189 28.28 13.28 1.61
C PRO A 189 27.99 11.79 1.36
N GLY A 190 27.72 11.39 0.12
CA GLY A 190 27.35 10.01 -0.23
C GLY A 190 25.84 9.71 -0.09
N GLY A 191 25.04 10.71 0.30
CA GLY A 191 23.58 10.61 0.41
C GLY A 191 22.82 10.98 -0.86
N GLU A 192 23.49 11.27 -1.97
CA GLU A 192 22.88 11.83 -3.19
C GLU A 192 21.86 10.87 -3.82
N TYR A 193 22.03 9.55 -3.64
CA TYR A 193 21.09 8.54 -4.14
C TYR A 193 19.67 8.68 -3.53
N ILE A 194 19.56 9.24 -2.33
CA ILE A 194 18.28 9.44 -1.63
C ILE A 194 17.49 10.60 -2.25
N VAL A 195 18.15 11.55 -2.92
CA VAL A 195 17.48 12.69 -3.55
C VAL A 195 16.47 12.22 -4.61
N GLY A 196 16.80 11.16 -5.36
CA GLY A 196 15.89 10.55 -6.33
C GLY A 196 14.62 10.01 -5.66
N LEU A 197 14.79 9.26 -4.58
CA LEU A 197 13.68 8.71 -3.80
C LEU A 197 12.84 9.82 -3.16
N LEU A 198 13.47 10.84 -2.56
CA LEU A 198 12.75 12.00 -2.02
C LEU A 198 11.86 12.66 -3.07
N ASN A 199 12.36 12.87 -4.29
CA ASN A 199 11.57 13.47 -5.37
C ASN A 199 10.43 12.57 -5.83
N GLU A 200 10.63 11.26 -5.87
CA GLU A 200 9.60 10.28 -6.22
C GLU A 200 8.45 10.27 -5.21
N TYR A 201 8.78 10.29 -3.91
CA TYR A 201 7.78 10.15 -2.85
C TYR A 201 7.14 11.48 -2.41
N ARG A 202 7.72 12.64 -2.73
CA ARG A 202 7.16 13.96 -2.40
C ARG A 202 5.70 14.13 -2.85
N ALA A 203 5.38 13.68 -4.07
CA ALA A 203 4.03 13.76 -4.60
C ALA A 203 3.06 12.89 -3.77
N SER A 204 3.46 11.68 -3.39
CA SER A 204 2.64 10.80 -2.55
C SER A 204 2.41 11.37 -1.15
N TRP A 205 3.45 11.93 -0.51
CA TRP A 205 3.32 12.55 0.81
C TRP A 205 2.40 13.78 0.81
N ALA A 206 2.45 14.60 -0.24
CA ALA A 206 1.53 15.72 -0.39
C ALA A 206 0.06 15.25 -0.49
N ILE A 207 -0.22 14.21 -1.26
CA ILE A 207 -1.57 13.64 -1.37
C ILE A 207 -2.05 13.11 -0.02
N ILE A 208 -1.19 12.43 0.73
CA ILE A 208 -1.54 11.91 2.06
C ILE A 208 -1.83 13.04 3.05
N ARG A 209 -1.02 14.11 3.07
CA ARG A 209 -1.30 15.30 3.89
C ARG A 209 -2.63 15.96 3.52
N GLN A 210 -2.95 16.00 2.23
CA GLN A 210 -4.24 16.50 1.76
C GLN A 210 -5.40 15.64 2.28
N TRP A 211 -5.31 14.31 2.19
CA TRP A 211 -6.39 13.40 2.62
C TRP A 211 -6.57 13.34 4.13
N THR A 212 -5.51 13.55 4.89
CA THR A 212 -5.53 13.62 6.35
C THR A 212 -6.04 14.98 6.86
N GLY A 213 -6.29 15.93 5.96
CA GLY A 213 -6.78 17.28 6.30
C GLY A 213 -5.72 18.18 6.91
N LEU A 214 -4.44 17.78 6.90
CA LEU A 214 -3.35 18.54 7.49
C LEU A 214 -3.21 19.92 6.83
N ASP A 215 -3.28 19.98 5.50
CA ASP A 215 -3.13 21.25 4.76
C ASP A 215 -4.26 22.23 5.10
N ALA A 216 -5.49 21.74 5.25
CA ALA A 216 -6.63 22.56 5.67
C ALA A 216 -6.48 23.05 7.12
N ALA A 217 -6.00 22.18 8.01
CA ALA A 217 -5.73 22.53 9.41
C ALA A 217 -4.60 23.56 9.54
N ILE A 218 -3.54 23.43 8.74
CA ILE A 218 -2.44 24.41 8.66
C ILE A 218 -2.99 25.75 8.16
N ALA A 219 -3.72 25.76 7.04
CA ALA A 219 -4.30 26.98 6.48
C ALA A 219 -5.24 27.69 7.48
N GLN A 220 -6.08 26.94 8.20
CA GLN A 220 -6.95 27.50 9.23
C GLN A 220 -6.15 28.09 10.40
N ARG A 221 -5.09 27.39 10.83
CA ARG A 221 -4.20 27.86 11.90
C ARG A 221 -3.46 29.14 11.48
N GLU A 222 -2.93 29.19 10.26
CA GLU A 222 -2.26 30.38 9.71
C GLU A 222 -3.21 31.56 9.59
N ALA A 223 -4.43 31.36 9.08
CA ALA A 223 -5.45 32.40 9.02
C ALA A 223 -5.79 32.95 10.41
N ARG A 224 -5.86 32.07 11.42
CA ARG A 224 -6.11 32.48 12.80
C ARG A 224 -4.93 33.25 13.39
N ILE A 225 -3.69 32.84 13.11
CA ILE A 225 -2.48 33.57 13.52
C ILE A 225 -2.51 34.97 12.91
N GLN A 226 -2.75 35.10 11.60
CA GLN A 226 -2.85 36.40 10.92
C GLN A 226 -3.96 37.29 11.51
N GLN A 227 -5.11 36.71 11.85
CA GLN A 227 -6.20 37.45 12.50
C GLN A 227 -5.79 37.95 13.89
N LEU A 228 -5.12 37.13 14.69
CA LEU A 228 -4.62 37.52 16.01
C LEU A 228 -3.54 38.58 15.89
N GLU A 229 -2.60 38.44 14.97
CA GLU A 229 -1.58 39.47 14.69
C GLU A 229 -2.22 40.81 14.34
N ARG A 230 -3.26 40.80 13.48
CA ARG A 230 -4.00 42.02 13.14
C ARG A 230 -4.67 42.67 14.35
N LEU A 231 -5.34 41.88 15.20
CA LEU A 231 -5.97 42.40 16.42
C LEU A 231 -4.96 43.03 17.37
N VAL A 232 -3.76 42.44 17.50
CA VAL A 232 -2.70 43.02 18.34
C VAL A 232 -2.17 44.31 17.73
N TRP A 233 -2.01 44.39 16.40
CA TRP A 233 -1.65 45.65 15.73
C TRP A 233 -2.70 46.73 15.88
N ASP A 234 -3.99 46.39 15.75
CA ASP A 234 -5.09 47.32 15.97
C ASP A 234 -5.13 47.82 17.42
N ALA A 235 -4.84 46.94 18.40
CA ALA A 235 -4.73 47.31 19.81
C ALA A 235 -3.52 48.25 20.08
N ILE A 236 -2.37 47.99 19.46
CA ILE A 236 -1.20 48.90 19.53
C ILE A 236 -1.58 50.28 18.99
N TYR A 237 -2.27 50.34 17.84
CA TYR A 237 -2.71 51.59 17.25
C TYR A 237 -3.74 52.33 18.14
N ALA A 238 -4.67 51.60 18.76
CA ALA A 238 -5.62 52.18 19.70
C ALA A 238 -4.93 52.76 20.96
N LEU A 239 -3.92 52.07 21.49
CA LEU A 239 -3.12 52.55 22.64
C LEU A 239 -2.32 53.81 22.29
N GLN A 240 -1.70 53.86 21.10
CA GLN A 240 -1.02 55.06 20.61
C GLN A 240 -2.00 56.23 20.45
N LYS A 241 -3.19 55.97 19.91
CA LYS A 241 -4.25 57.00 19.78
C LYS A 241 -4.71 57.52 21.15
N ALA A 242 -4.68 56.67 22.18
CA ALA A 242 -4.97 57.02 23.57
C ALA A 242 -3.78 57.65 24.33
N LYS A 243 -2.63 57.85 23.67
CA LYS A 243 -1.36 58.36 24.24
C LYS A 243 -0.75 57.45 25.33
N LEU A 244 -1.02 56.16 25.25
CA LEU A 244 -0.43 55.11 26.08
C LEU A 244 0.76 54.47 25.34
N ASP A 245 1.78 55.29 25.07
CA ASP A 245 2.89 54.94 24.17
C ASP A 245 3.82 53.89 24.77
N ASP A 246 3.98 53.88 26.10
CA ASP A 246 4.80 52.89 26.81
C ASP A 246 4.20 51.49 26.72
N GLU A 247 2.88 51.37 26.89
CA GLU A 247 2.13 50.12 26.74
C GLU A 247 2.14 49.63 25.29
N ALA A 248 1.97 50.53 24.32
CA ALA A 248 2.07 50.22 22.90
C ALA A 248 3.47 49.70 22.52
N HIS A 249 4.54 50.34 23.02
CA HIS A 249 5.91 49.91 22.80
C HIS A 249 6.25 48.58 23.47
N ARG A 250 5.63 48.28 24.61
CA ARG A 250 5.78 46.97 25.28
C ARG A 250 5.15 45.85 24.46
N LEU A 251 3.94 46.04 23.94
CA LEU A 251 3.25 45.07 23.09
C LEU A 251 4.00 44.84 21.76
N ARG A 252 4.49 45.91 21.13
CA ARG A 252 5.27 45.81 19.89
C ARG A 252 6.53 44.96 20.06
N ARG A 253 7.29 45.21 21.14
CA ARG A 253 8.49 44.42 21.48
C ARG A 253 8.18 42.96 21.79
N ALA A 254 6.98 42.66 22.31
CA ALA A 254 6.57 41.28 22.57
C ALA A 254 6.29 40.51 21.27
N ILE A 255 5.68 41.14 20.27
CA ILE A 255 5.44 40.53 18.95
C ILE A 255 6.76 40.25 18.22
N GLU A 256 7.68 41.21 18.24
CA GLU A 256 8.99 41.09 17.56
C GLU A 256 9.88 39.99 18.14
N ARG A 257 9.64 39.54 19.38
CA ARG A 257 10.37 38.43 20.02
C ARG A 257 9.81 37.04 19.71
N VAL A 258 8.55 36.96 19.27
CA VAL A 258 7.87 35.69 18.95
C VAL A 258 8.04 35.32 17.47
N ARG A 259 8.47 36.28 16.66
CA ARG A 259 8.83 36.12 15.26
C ARG A 259 10.27 35.65 15.09
#